data_AF-A0A2M8D954-F1
#
_entry.id   AF-A0A2M8D954-F1
#
_cell.length_a   1.000
_cell.length_b   1.000
_cell.length_c   1.000
_cell.angle_alpha   90.00
_cell.angle_beta   90.00
_cell.angle_gamma   90.00
#
_symmetry.space_group_name_H-M   'P 1'
#
loop_
_entity.id
_entity.type
_entity.pdbx_description
1 polymer ?
#
loop_
_entity_poly.entity_id
_entity_poly.type
_entity_poly.pdbx_seq_one_letter_code
_entity_poly.pdbx_strand_id
1 'polypeptide(L)'
;MQIATFRSSRKVRQIQQNSEVHINCGVTEPEKANGYLQIAGTASVSDADEDRKKLWHDGLEVYFQGPDDPQYCVVIVEPYRIEYMAPGAMKPEIWTK
;
A
#
# COMPACT_ATOMS: atom_id res chain seq x y z
N MET A 1 -5.22 -3.19 -3.08
CA MET A 1 -4.00 -2.40 -3.39
C MET A 1 -2.78 -3.27 -3.13
N GLN A 2 -1.72 -3.19 -3.94
CA GLN A 2 -0.51 -4.03 -3.81
C GLN A 2 0.73 -3.15 -3.63
N ILE A 3 1.62 -3.52 -2.71
CA ILE A 3 2.85 -2.78 -2.38
C ILE A 3 4.04 -3.75 -2.36
N ALA A 4 5.09 -3.42 -3.10
CA ALA A 4 6.34 -4.18 -3.08
C ALA A 4 7.17 -3.85 -1.82
N THR A 5 7.70 -4.86 -1.15
CA THR A 5 8.59 -4.62 0.00
C THR A 5 9.56 -5.77 0.25
N PHE A 6 10.57 -5.51 1.07
CA PHE A 6 11.50 -6.54 1.53
C PHE A 6 10.86 -7.42 2.60
N ARG A 7 10.99 -8.74 2.46
CA ARG A 7 10.51 -9.75 3.42
C ARG A 7 11.02 -9.50 4.85
N SER A 8 12.25 -9.00 4.97
CA SER A 8 12.89 -8.70 6.25
C SER A 8 12.43 -7.38 6.90
N SER A 9 11.63 -6.57 6.20
CA SER A 9 11.21 -5.25 6.67
C SER A 9 10.39 -5.33 7.96
N ARG A 10 10.59 -4.37 8.87
CA ARG A 10 9.85 -4.31 10.15
C ARG A 10 8.33 -4.34 9.96
N LYS A 11 7.83 -3.68 8.91
CA LYS A 11 6.39 -3.61 8.59
C LYS A 11 5.77 -4.99 8.29
N VAL A 12 6.54 -5.92 7.73
CA VAL A 12 6.07 -7.30 7.48
C VAL A 12 5.71 -7.97 8.81
N ARG A 13 6.61 -7.88 9.80
CA ARG A 13 6.34 -8.43 11.15
C ARG A 13 5.18 -7.72 11.84
N GLN A 14 5.05 -6.41 11.67
CA GLN A 14 3.95 -5.63 12.25
C GLN A 14 2.59 -6.05 11.64
N ILE A 15 2.52 -6.20 10.31
CA ILE A 15 1.30 -6.65 9.60
C ILE A 15 0.92 -8.08 10.02
N GLN A 16 1.90 -8.97 10.18
CA GLN A 16 1.66 -10.34 10.66
C GLN A 16 1.12 -10.38 12.10
N GLN A 17 1.50 -9.40 12.94
CA GLN A 17 1.01 -9.28 14.32
C GLN A 17 -0.35 -8.60 14.39
N ASN A 18 -0.59 -7.60 13.54
CA ASN A 18 -1.86 -6.89 13.42
C ASN A 18 -2.06 -6.47 11.96
N SER A 19 -3.07 -7.06 11.32
CA SER A 19 -3.38 -6.80 9.91
C SER A 19 -4.01 -5.43 9.66
N GLU A 20 -4.47 -4.72 10.69
CA GLU A 20 -5.10 -3.41 10.52
C GLU A 20 -4.09 -2.38 10.02
N VAL A 21 -4.41 -1.76 8.88
CA VAL A 21 -3.58 -0.74 8.25
C VAL A 21 -4.38 0.50 7.90
N HIS A 22 -3.69 1.63 7.92
CA HIS A 22 -4.19 2.92 7.45
C HIS A 22 -3.19 3.52 6.47
N ILE A 23 -3.65 3.90 5.27
CA ILE A 23 -2.85 4.52 4.21
C ILE A 23 -3.35 5.93 3.94
N ASN A 24 -2.41 6.87 3.84
CA ASN A 24 -2.65 8.21 3.32
C ASN A 24 -1.97 8.34 1.96
N CYS A 25 -2.68 8.85 0.95
CA CYS A 25 -2.09 9.09 -0.38
C CYS A 25 -2.76 10.27 -1.10
N GLY A 26 -2.15 10.73 -2.19
CA GLY A 26 -2.68 11.80 -3.05
C GLY A 26 -1.95 13.14 -2.95
N VAL A 27 -1.11 13.36 -1.93
CA VAL A 27 -0.31 14.59 -1.78
C VAL A 27 1.18 14.25 -1.92
N THR A 28 1.79 14.72 -3.01
CA THR A 28 3.23 14.59 -3.27
C THR A 28 3.99 15.87 -2.92
N GLU A 29 3.32 17.02 -3.01
CA GLU A 29 3.85 18.34 -2.66
C GLU A 29 2.85 19.04 -1.73
N PRO A 30 3.18 19.24 -0.45
CA PRO A 30 2.25 19.85 0.52
C PRO A 30 1.69 21.20 0.09
N GLU A 31 2.51 22.02 -0.59
CA GLU A 31 2.12 23.35 -1.08
C GLU A 31 1.09 23.31 -2.22
N LYS A 32 0.98 22.17 -2.92
CA LYS A 32 0.04 21.97 -4.03
C LYS A 32 -1.03 20.93 -3.69
N ALA A 33 -1.23 20.66 -2.40
CA ALA A 33 -2.17 19.64 -1.94
C ALA A 33 -3.59 19.96 -2.42
N ASN A 34 -4.11 19.15 -3.35
CA ASN A 34 -5.45 19.32 -3.93
C ASN A 34 -6.41 18.21 -3.47
N GLY A 35 -6.32 17.87 -2.18
CA GLY A 35 -7.05 16.80 -1.52
C GLY A 35 -6.22 15.52 -1.34
N TYR A 36 -6.71 14.63 -0.47
CA TYR A 36 -6.03 13.40 -0.11
C TYR A 36 -7.01 12.28 0.20
N LEU A 37 -6.51 11.05 0.13
CA LEU A 37 -7.25 9.85 0.51
C LEU A 37 -6.74 9.33 1.85
N GLN A 38 -7.68 8.92 2.69
CA GLN A 38 -7.44 8.08 3.85
C GLN A 38 -8.09 6.72 3.60
N ILE A 39 -7.32 5.65 3.73
CA ILE A 39 -7.78 4.30 3.41
C ILE A 39 -7.54 3.41 4.61
N ALA A 40 -8.61 2.87 5.19
CA ALA A 40 -8.55 1.84 6.22
C ALA A 40 -8.86 0.47 5.62
N GLY A 41 -8.11 -0.53 6.04
CA GLY A 41 -8.21 -1.88 5.51
C GLY A 41 -7.39 -2.88 6.30
N THR A 42 -7.49 -4.15 5.88
CA THR A 42 -6.62 -5.22 6.36
C THR A 42 -5.53 -5.52 5.36
N ALA A 43 -4.33 -5.81 5.84
CA ALA A 43 -3.19 -6.19 5.02
C ALA A 43 -2.77 -7.65 5.26
N SER A 44 -2.32 -8.31 4.19
CA SER A 44 -1.63 -9.59 4.22
C SER A 44 -0.30 -9.51 3.47
N VAL A 45 0.62 -10.42 3.77
CA VAL A 45 1.92 -10.51 3.09
C VAL A 45 1.92 -11.78 2.25
N SER A 46 2.16 -11.63 0.94
CA SER A 46 2.21 -12.71 -0.03
C SER A 46 3.63 -12.85 -0.60
N ASP A 47 4.13 -14.08 -0.56
CA ASP A 47 5.34 -14.52 -1.24
C ASP A 47 4.99 -15.37 -2.48
N ALA A 48 3.72 -15.39 -2.91
CA ALA A 48 3.28 -16.20 -4.05
C ALA A 48 3.85 -15.63 -5.36
N ASP A 49 4.37 -16.52 -6.21
CA ASP A 49 4.93 -16.17 -7.52
C ASP A 49 3.95 -15.36 -8.38
N GLU A 50 2.66 -15.69 -8.35
CA GLU A 50 1.62 -14.98 -9.11
C GLU A 50 1.53 -13.52 -8.68
N ASP A 51 1.48 -13.25 -7.38
CA ASP A 51 1.38 -11.89 -6.85
C ASP A 51 2.66 -11.08 -7.12
N ARG A 52 3.83 -11.70 -6.92
CA ARG A 52 5.13 -11.08 -7.20
C ARG A 52 5.25 -10.67 -8.67
N LYS A 53 4.92 -11.58 -9.59
CA LYS A 53 4.98 -11.38 -11.04
C LYS A 53 3.93 -10.38 -11.52
N LYS A 54 2.73 -10.38 -10.93
CA LYS A 54 1.66 -9.43 -11.26
C LYS A 54 2.01 -7.99 -10.93
N LEU A 55 2.70 -7.75 -9.81
CA LEU A 55 3.10 -6.40 -9.40
C LEU A 55 4.42 -5.94 -10.05
N TRP A 56 5.24 -6.87 -10.54
CA TRP A 56 6.57 -6.56 -11.05
C TRP A 56 6.55 -5.60 -12.26
N HIS A 57 7.48 -4.65 -12.26
CA HIS A 57 7.84 -3.83 -13.40
C HIS A 57 9.30 -3.38 -13.26
N ASP A 58 9.97 -3.05 -14.37
CA ASP A 58 11.43 -2.77 -14.42
C ASP A 58 11.87 -1.63 -13.47
N GLY A 59 10.95 -0.73 -13.10
CA GLY A 59 11.21 0.30 -12.09
C GLY A 59 11.52 -0.23 -10.68
N LEU A 60 11.23 -1.50 -10.38
CA LEU A 60 11.57 -2.15 -9.13
C LEU A 60 13.01 -2.69 -9.08
N GLU A 61 13.71 -2.75 -10.22
CA GLU A 61 15.10 -3.23 -10.29
C GLU A 61 16.08 -2.38 -9.48
N VAL A 62 15.72 -1.13 -9.15
CA VAL A 62 16.51 -0.28 -8.25
C VAL A 62 16.52 -0.80 -6.81
N TYR A 63 15.62 -1.73 -6.46
CA TYR A 63 15.49 -2.31 -5.12
C TYR A 63 15.72 -3.82 -5.08
N PHE A 64 15.36 -4.55 -6.13
CA PHE A 64 15.37 -6.02 -6.16
C PHE A 64 16.12 -6.55 -7.38
N GLN A 65 16.64 -7.78 -7.29
CA GLN A 65 17.38 -8.43 -8.39
C GLN A 65 16.47 -8.94 -9.51
N GLY A 66 15.16 -9.02 -9.26
CA GLY A 66 14.19 -9.57 -10.21
C GLY A 66 12.89 -10.00 -9.51
N PRO A 67 11.88 -10.46 -10.27
CA PRO A 67 10.60 -10.95 -9.72
C PRO A 67 10.77 -12.22 -8.84
N ASP A 68 11.91 -12.90 -8.95
CA ASP A 68 12.27 -14.09 -8.18
C ASP A 68 13.26 -13.80 -7.04
N ASP A 69 13.54 -12.52 -6.74
CA ASP A 69 14.39 -12.15 -5.61
C ASP A 69 13.82 -12.72 -4.29
N PRO A 70 14.59 -13.49 -3.50
CA PRO A 70 14.10 -14.14 -2.29
C PRO A 70 13.72 -13.16 -1.17
N GLN A 71 14.13 -11.89 -1.26
CA GLN A 71 13.69 -10.84 -0.36
C GLN A 71 12.47 -10.08 -0.88
N TYR A 72 12.02 -10.27 -2.12
CA TYR A 72 10.85 -9.59 -2.67
C TYR A 72 9.56 -10.26 -2.20
N CYS A 73 8.68 -9.48 -1.57
CA CYS A 73 7.32 -9.90 -1.20
C CYS A 73 6.32 -8.78 -1.51
N VAL A 74 5.03 -9.14 -1.56
CA VAL A 74 3.94 -8.23 -1.85
C VAL A 74 3.05 -8.09 -0.62
N VAL A 75 2.83 -6.85 -0.19
CA VAL A 75 1.75 -6.55 0.76
C VAL A 75 0.47 -6.31 -0.02
N ILE A 76 -0.57 -7.07 0.29
CA ILE A 76 -1.89 -6.95 -0.31
C ILE A 76 -2.81 -6.29 0.72
N VAL A 77 -3.39 -5.15 0.36
CA VAL A 77 -4.32 -4.39 1.21
C VAL A 77 -5.73 -4.51 0.64
N GLU A 78 -6.64 -4.96 1.48
CA GLU A 78 -8.08 -5.03 1.24
C GLU A 78 -8.77 -3.87 1.99
N PRO A 79 -9.14 -2.78 1.30
CA PRO A 79 -9.80 -1.66 1.94
C PRO A 79 -11.24 -2.01 2.30
N TYR A 80 -11.68 -1.63 3.49
CA TYR A 80 -13.09 -1.65 3.90
C TYR A 80 -13.67 -0.24 4.03
N ARG A 81 -12.82 0.79 4.10
CA ARG A 81 -13.24 2.19 4.17
C ARG A 81 -12.25 3.11 3.46
N ILE A 82 -12.76 3.97 2.60
CA ILE A 82 -11.99 4.99 1.87
C ILE A 82 -12.66 6.34 2.15
N GLU A 83 -11.86 7.33 2.51
CA GLU A 83 -12.28 8.70 2.73
C GLU A 83 -11.51 9.63 1.79
N TYR A 84 -12.21 10.46 1.03
CA TYR A 84 -11.62 11.51 0.22
C TYR A 84 -11.86 12.86 0.87
N MET A 85 -10.78 13.55 1.18
CA MET A 85 -10.79 14.91 1.70
C MET A 85 -10.49 15.90 0.58
N ALA A 86 -11.53 16.53 0.04
CA ALA A 86 -11.40 17.58 -0.96
C ALA A 86 -10.78 18.87 -0.37
N PRO A 87 -10.13 19.72 -1.17
CA PRO A 87 -9.60 21.01 -0.72
C PRO A 87 -10.66 21.86 -0.03
N GLY A 88 -10.38 22.31 1.19
CA GLY A 88 -11.29 23.16 1.96
C GLY A 88 -12.55 22.47 2.48
N ALA A 89 -12.71 21.15 2.27
CA ALA A 89 -13.85 20.42 2.80
C ALA A 89 -13.72 20.19 4.32
N MET A 90 -14.84 20.33 5.03
CA MET A 90 -14.91 20.05 6.47
C MET A 90 -15.25 18.59 6.78
N LYS A 91 -15.70 17.82 5.80
CA LYS A 91 -16.08 16.41 5.91
C LYS A 91 -15.61 15.64 4.67
N PRO A 92 -15.20 14.37 4.83
CA PRO A 92 -14.82 13.54 3.70
C PRO A 92 -16.04 13.01 2.94
N GLU A 93 -15.83 12.71 1.67
CA GLU A 93 -16.64 11.74 0.94
C GLU A 93 -16.19 10.33 1.33
N ILE A 94 -17.15 9.43 1.60
CA ILE A 94 -16.89 8.13 2.24
C ILE A 94 -17.41 7.00 1.36
N TRP A 95 -16.58 5.99 1.16
CA TRP A 95 -16.96 4.70 0.58
C TRP A 95 -16.65 3.57 1.57
N THR A 96 -17.59 2.66 1.76
CA THR A 96 -17.43 1.46 2.61
C THR A 96 -17.86 0.22 1.86
N LYS A 97 -17.19 -0.89 2.13
CA LYS A 97 -17.57 -2.23 1.66
C LYS A 97 -18.58 -2.87 2.61
#